data_AF-B8HPF1-F1
#
_entry.id   AF-B8HPF1-F1
#
_cell.length_a   1.000
_cell.length_b   1.000
_cell.length_c   1.000
_cell.angle_alpha   90.00
_cell.angle_beta   90.00
_cell.angle_gamma   90.00
#
_symmetry.space_group_name_H-M   'P 1'
#
loop_
_entity.id
_entity.type
_entity.pdbx_description
1 polymer ?
#
loop_
_entity_poly.entity_id
_entity_poly.type
_entity_poly.pdbx_seq_one_letter_code
_entity_poly.pdbx_strand_id
1 'polypeptide(L)'
;MLLRRLSLILGLLFIVNFVLFWEHGVYLGGDAIDGRIVDGHYFVRTGLHGHFIEVTRNQYSLSRIHAFSLFLTFAAKIAVQIVAYLVGGISRIEPQETHLSTISKLWAIVVIVFMICIDPGDTISLPWFRFALYFVPLPFVATYIELVVQAWTPKLVNENTPCA
;
A
#
# COMPACT_ATOMS: atom_id res chain seq x y z
N MET A 1 -19.73 -9.99 10.31
CA MET A 1 -18.55 -9.89 11.20
C MET A 1 -17.26 -10.44 10.59
N LEU A 2 -17.27 -11.60 9.91
CA LEU A 2 -16.08 -12.22 9.32
C LEU A 2 -15.32 -11.31 8.32
N LEU A 3 -16.02 -10.73 7.34
CA LEU A 3 -15.42 -9.84 6.33
C LEU A 3 -14.72 -8.62 6.93
N ARG A 4 -15.26 -8.06 8.02
CA ARG A 4 -14.64 -6.95 8.77
C ARG A 4 -13.31 -7.37 9.38
N ARG A 5 -13.25 -8.55 10.02
CA ARG A 5 -12.01 -9.08 10.60
C ARG A 5 -10.97 -9.39 9.52
N LEU A 6 -11.39 -9.97 8.39
CA LEU A 6 -10.50 -10.25 7.26
C LEU A 6 -9.94 -8.97 6.64
N SER A 7 -10.78 -7.96 6.41
CA SER A 7 -10.32 -6.64 5.94
C SER A 7 -9.29 -6.03 6.87
N LEU A 8 -9.48 -6.18 8.19
CA LEU A 8 -8.52 -5.67 9.16
C LEU A 8 -7.17 -6.46 9.11
N ILE A 9 -7.24 -7.79 9.07
CA ILE A 9 -6.03 -8.61 9.00
C ILE A 9 -5.24 -8.30 7.72
N LEU A 10 -5.92 -8.20 6.57
CA LEU A 10 -5.29 -7.86 5.30
C LEU A 10 -4.70 -6.45 5.28
N GLY A 11 -5.37 -5.47 5.90
CA GLY A 11 -4.83 -4.13 6.03
C GLY A 11 -3.55 -4.07 6.86
N LEU A 12 -3.51 -4.79 7.99
CA LEU A 12 -2.29 -4.92 8.80
C LEU A 12 -1.16 -5.61 8.04
N LEU A 13 -1.46 -6.73 7.37
CA LEU A 13 -0.48 -7.46 6.56
C LEU A 13 0.09 -6.58 5.45
N PHE A 14 -0.76 -5.80 4.77
CA PHE A 14 -0.32 -4.86 3.75
C PHE A 14 0.64 -3.81 4.31
N ILE A 15 0.32 -3.21 5.47
CA ILE A 15 1.20 -2.22 6.10
C ILE A 15 2.55 -2.82 6.47
N VAL A 16 2.56 -3.96 7.17
CA VAL A 16 3.80 -4.61 7.58
C VAL A 16 4.64 -4.96 6.36
N ASN A 17 4.02 -5.52 5.32
CA ASN A 17 4.72 -5.89 4.11
C ASN A 17 5.26 -4.67 3.35
N PHE A 18 4.52 -3.56 3.33
CA PHE A 18 4.96 -2.29 2.76
C PHE A 18 6.17 -1.72 3.50
N VAL A 19 6.15 -1.72 4.84
CA VAL A 19 7.26 -1.22 5.66
C VAL A 19 8.51 -2.06 5.44
N LEU A 20 8.38 -3.39 5.42
CA LEU A 20 9.50 -4.29 5.15
C LEU A 20 10.07 -4.11 3.73
N PHE A 21 9.20 -3.96 2.73
CA PHE A 21 9.62 -3.65 1.37
C PHE A 21 10.36 -2.31 1.29
N TRP A 22 9.83 -1.28 1.95
CA TRP A 22 10.45 0.05 2.01
C TRP A 22 11.83 0.01 2.66
N GLU A 23 11.94 -0.59 3.84
CA GLU A 23 13.19 -0.74 4.58
C GLU A 23 14.23 -1.47 3.73
N HIS A 24 13.83 -2.56 3.08
CA HIS A 24 14.72 -3.34 2.22
C HIS A 24 15.15 -2.54 0.99
N GLY A 25 14.25 -1.74 0.42
CA GLY A 25 14.55 -0.82 -0.68
C GLY A 25 15.57 0.26 -0.28
N VAL A 26 15.41 0.85 0.91
CA VAL A 26 16.38 1.83 1.46
C VAL A 26 17.73 1.16 1.72
N TYR A 27 17.75 -0.04 2.30
CA TYR A 27 18.98 -0.77 2.60
C TYR A 27 19.78 -1.14 1.35
N LEU A 28 19.12 -1.60 0.28
CA LEU A 28 19.78 -1.93 -0.98
C LEU A 28 20.04 -0.69 -1.87
N GLY A 29 19.51 0.47 -1.49
CA GLY A 29 19.52 1.69 -2.29
C GLY A 29 18.57 1.62 -3.49
N GLY A 30 17.70 0.63 -3.59
CA GLY A 30 16.81 0.41 -4.72
C GLY A 30 16.05 -0.90 -4.59
N ASP A 31 15.32 -1.28 -5.64
CA ASP A 31 14.54 -2.52 -5.65
C ASP A 31 14.77 -3.35 -6.93
N ALA A 32 14.38 -4.62 -6.86
CA ALA A 32 14.54 -5.59 -7.92
C ALA A 32 13.35 -5.66 -8.91
N ILE A 33 12.35 -4.77 -8.80
CA ILE A 33 11.24 -4.70 -9.78
C ILE A 33 11.81 -4.32 -11.14
N ASP A 34 12.66 -3.30 -11.15
CA ASP A 34 13.39 -2.82 -12.33
C ASP A 34 14.86 -3.24 -12.34
N GLY A 35 15.18 -4.21 -11.49
CA GLY A 35 16.49 -4.82 -11.47
C GLY A 35 16.79 -5.58 -12.75
N ARG A 36 18.07 -5.85 -12.99
CA ARG A 36 18.50 -6.67 -14.12
C ARG A 36 19.49 -7.73 -13.67
N ILE A 37 19.55 -8.80 -14.44
CA ILE A 37 20.53 -9.87 -14.27
C ILE A 37 21.38 -9.87 -15.53
N VAL A 38 22.69 -9.66 -15.39
CA VAL A 38 23.64 -9.61 -16.50
C VAL A 38 24.81 -10.52 -16.15
N ASP A 39 25.07 -11.53 -16.99
CA ASP A 39 26.18 -12.47 -16.82
C ASP A 39 26.27 -13.12 -15.42
N GLY A 40 25.12 -13.37 -14.78
CA GLY A 40 25.03 -13.95 -13.44
C GLY A 40 25.20 -12.96 -12.29
N HIS A 41 25.43 -11.68 -12.59
CA HIS A 41 25.44 -10.58 -11.64
C HIS A 41 24.04 -9.98 -11.51
N TYR A 42 23.65 -9.62 -10.30
CA TYR A 42 22.30 -9.15 -9.97
C TYR A 42 22.36 -7.68 -9.62
N PHE A 43 21.53 -6.86 -10.25
CA PHE A 43 21.55 -5.42 -10.06
C PHE A 43 20.19 -4.90 -9.66
N VAL A 44 20.10 -4.14 -8.58
CA VAL A 44 18.89 -3.37 -8.22
C VAL A 44 18.98 -1.97 -8.80
N ARG A 45 17.84 -1.36 -9.13
CA ARG A 45 17.81 0.00 -9.70
C ARG A 45 17.62 1.03 -8.59
N THR A 46 18.54 1.98 -8.51
CA THR A 46 18.59 3.01 -7.47
C THR A 46 17.70 4.19 -7.82
N GLY A 47 16.58 4.30 -7.10
CA GLY A 47 15.70 5.47 -7.09
C GLY A 47 15.37 6.07 -8.46
N LEU A 48 15.26 7.40 -8.47
CA LEU A 48 14.89 8.20 -9.64
C LEU A 48 16.02 8.34 -10.70
N HIS A 49 17.27 8.22 -10.29
CA HIS A 49 18.42 8.56 -11.14
C HIS A 49 18.96 7.37 -11.96
N GLY A 50 18.38 6.18 -11.76
CA GLY A 50 18.55 5.04 -12.67
C GLY A 50 19.91 4.35 -12.59
N HIS A 51 20.69 4.59 -11.54
CA HIS A 51 21.90 3.83 -11.26
C HIS A 51 21.56 2.38 -10.94
N PHE A 52 22.50 1.48 -11.18
CA PHE A 52 22.36 0.06 -10.86
C PHE A 52 23.39 -0.28 -9.79
N ILE A 53 22.92 -0.81 -8.67
CA ILE A 53 23.78 -1.30 -7.59
C ILE A 53 23.82 -2.82 -7.71
N GLU A 54 25.03 -3.37 -7.78
CA GLU A 54 25.22 -4.81 -7.75
C GLU A 54 24.91 -5.34 -6.35
N VAL A 55 24.13 -6.41 -6.29
CA VAL A 55 23.72 -7.08 -5.05
C VAL A 55 23.92 -8.57 -5.19
N THR A 56 23.87 -9.28 -4.06
CA THR A 56 23.86 -10.74 -4.08
C THR A 56 22.56 -11.28 -4.68
N ARG A 57 22.62 -12.50 -5.23
CA ARG A 57 21.45 -13.25 -5.70
C ARG A 57 20.31 -13.30 -4.68
N ASN A 58 20.66 -13.51 -3.41
CA ASN A 58 19.69 -13.64 -2.33
C ASN A 58 18.98 -12.30 -2.07
N GLN A 59 19.72 -11.19 -2.03
CA GLN A 59 19.12 -9.86 -1.87
C GLN A 59 18.19 -9.51 -3.04
N TYR A 60 18.62 -9.78 -4.27
CA TYR A 60 17.79 -9.58 -5.46
C TYR A 60 16.48 -10.39 -5.40
N SER A 61 16.59 -11.68 -5.07
CA SER A 61 15.43 -12.58 -4.98
C SER A 61 14.46 -12.12 -3.88
N LEU A 62 14.97 -11.78 -2.69
CA LEU A 62 14.15 -11.28 -1.59
C LEU A 62 13.47 -9.95 -1.91
N SER A 63 14.18 -9.01 -2.53
CA SER A 63 13.62 -7.74 -2.97
C SER A 63 12.47 -7.96 -3.97
N ARG A 64 12.66 -8.87 -4.94
CA ARG A 64 11.65 -9.22 -5.93
C ARG A 64 10.43 -9.90 -5.30
N ILE A 65 10.64 -10.82 -4.35
CA ILE A 65 9.55 -11.48 -3.61
C ILE A 65 8.73 -10.45 -2.81
N HIS A 66 9.39 -9.51 -2.12
CA HIS A 66 8.70 -8.46 -1.37
C HIS A 66 7.89 -7.53 -2.26
N ALA A 67 8.42 -7.15 -3.42
CA ALA A 67 7.68 -6.36 -4.39
C ALA A 67 6.40 -7.08 -4.84
N PHE A 68 6.51 -8.34 -5.27
CA PHE A 68 5.34 -9.12 -5.71
C PHE A 68 4.33 -9.35 -4.59
N SER A 69 4.79 -9.62 -3.36
CA SER A 69 3.90 -9.79 -2.22
C SER A 69 3.16 -8.50 -1.89
N LEU A 70 3.78 -7.34 -2.08
CA LEU A 70 3.13 -6.03 -1.87
C LEU A 70 1.94 -5.85 -2.84
N PHE A 71 2.15 -6.11 -4.13
CA PHE A 71 1.07 -6.04 -5.12
C PHE A 71 -0.04 -7.05 -4.83
N LEU A 72 0.31 -8.28 -4.44
CA LEU A 72 -0.66 -9.33 -4.11
C LEU A 72 -1.50 -8.97 -2.88
N THR A 73 -0.86 -8.48 -1.81
CA THR A 73 -1.55 -8.07 -0.58
C THR A 73 -2.46 -6.87 -0.80
N PHE A 74 -2.05 -5.91 -1.63
CA PHE A 74 -2.88 -4.78 -2.04
C PHE A 74 -4.12 -5.23 -2.84
N ALA A 75 -3.91 -6.08 -3.86
CA ALA A 75 -4.99 -6.62 -4.68
C ALA A 75 -6.00 -7.43 -3.84
N ALA A 76 -5.51 -8.28 -2.93
CA ALA A 76 -6.35 -9.05 -2.02
C ALA A 76 -7.21 -8.15 -1.11
N LYS A 77 -6.61 -7.07 -0.58
CA LYS A 77 -7.33 -6.09 0.24
C LYS A 77 -8.45 -5.41 -0.56
N ILE A 78 -8.17 -4.99 -1.80
CA ILE A 78 -9.19 -4.39 -2.69
C ILE A 78 -10.30 -5.40 -2.98
N ALA A 79 -9.96 -6.64 -3.33
CA ALA A 79 -10.94 -7.68 -3.63
C ALA A 79 -11.90 -7.94 -2.45
N VAL A 80 -11.39 -8.05 -1.22
CA VAL A 80 -12.23 -8.22 -0.02
C VAL A 80 -13.13 -7.00 0.20
N GLN A 81 -12.63 -5.79 -0.05
CA GLN A 81 -13.42 -4.56 0.08
C GLN A 81 -14.59 -4.54 -0.92
N ILE A 82 -14.33 -4.94 -2.18
CA ILE A 82 -15.35 -5.05 -3.23
C ILE A 82 -16.40 -6.09 -2.86
N VAL A 83 -15.98 -7.28 -2.41
CA VAL A 83 -16.93 -8.33 -1.97
C VAL A 83 -17.77 -7.84 -0.80
N ALA A 84 -17.16 -7.16 0.19
CA ALA A 84 -17.90 -6.58 1.31
C ALA A 84 -18.93 -5.53 0.86
N TYR A 85 -18.61 -4.73 -0.16
CA TYR A 85 -19.53 -3.77 -0.78
C TYR A 85 -20.73 -4.47 -1.41
N LEU A 86 -20.47 -5.45 -2.28
CA LEU A 86 -21.49 -6.16 -3.04
C LEU A 86 -22.45 -6.97 -2.16
N VAL A 87 -21.96 -7.52 -1.05
CA VAL A 87 -22.76 -8.31 -0.09
C VAL A 87 -23.59 -7.41 0.86
N GLY A 88 -23.57 -6.08 0.68
CA GLY A 88 -24.30 -5.14 1.54
C GLY A 88 -23.70 -4.98 2.94
N GLY A 89 -22.45 -5.42 3.13
CA GLY A 89 -21.76 -5.34 4.43
C GLY A 89 -21.22 -3.95 4.76
N ILE A 90 -21.19 -3.02 3.80
CA ILE A 90 -20.52 -1.72 3.97
C ILE A 90 -21.35 -0.68 4.73
N SER A 91 -22.68 -0.80 4.78
CA SER A 91 -23.52 0.10 5.59
C SER A 91 -23.25 0.06 7.10
N ARG A 92 -22.37 -0.84 7.59
CA ARG A 92 -21.89 -0.89 8.98
C ARG A 92 -20.37 -0.84 9.15
N ILE A 93 -19.60 -0.83 8.07
CA ILE A 93 -18.13 -0.75 8.13
C ILE A 93 -17.67 0.69 7.91
N GLU A 94 -18.54 1.58 7.42
CA GLU A 94 -18.21 3.00 7.27
C GLU A 94 -17.82 3.58 8.64
N PRO A 95 -16.53 3.88 8.84
CA PRO A 95 -16.11 4.80 9.87
C PRO A 95 -16.74 6.15 9.47
N GLN A 96 -17.15 6.96 10.45
CA GLN A 96 -17.48 8.36 10.20
C GLN A 96 -16.41 8.93 9.27
N GLU A 97 -16.78 9.41 8.06
CA GLU A 97 -15.80 9.83 7.06
C GLU A 97 -14.81 10.79 7.71
N THR A 98 -13.58 10.30 7.91
CA THR A 98 -12.50 11.13 8.43
C THR A 98 -11.94 11.91 7.27
N HIS A 99 -11.49 13.13 7.54
CA HIS A 99 -10.80 13.96 6.55
C HIS A 99 -9.63 13.21 5.89
N LEU A 100 -8.93 12.35 6.63
CA LEU A 100 -7.88 11.47 6.10
C LEU A 100 -8.42 10.44 5.09
N SER A 101 -9.57 9.84 5.37
CA SER A 101 -10.18 8.87 4.45
C SER A 101 -10.53 9.52 3.10
N THR A 102 -11.05 10.75 3.12
CA THR A 102 -11.36 11.52 1.91
C THR A 102 -10.08 11.87 1.15
N ILE A 103 -9.03 12.32 1.84
CA ILE A 103 -7.70 12.57 1.25
C ILE A 103 -7.15 11.30 0.58
N SER A 104 -7.26 10.14 1.24
CA SER A 104 -6.76 8.87 0.69
C SER A 104 -7.50 8.45 -0.58
N LYS A 105 -8.83 8.65 -0.64
CA LYS A 105 -9.64 8.40 -1.85
C LYS A 105 -9.25 9.34 -2.99
N LEU A 106 -9.06 10.63 -2.71
CA LEU A 106 -8.63 11.62 -3.70
C LEU A 106 -7.23 11.29 -4.24
N TRP A 107 -6.30 10.91 -3.35
CA TRP A 107 -4.97 10.46 -3.74
C TRP A 107 -5.00 9.22 -4.63
N ALA A 108 -5.87 8.25 -4.30
CA ALA A 108 -6.05 7.04 -5.12
C ALA A 108 -6.52 7.38 -6.54
N ILE A 109 -7.48 8.31 -6.67
CA ILE A 109 -7.98 8.76 -7.98
C ILE A 109 -6.88 9.46 -8.77
N VAL A 110 -6.14 10.38 -8.13
CA VAL A 110 -5.00 11.07 -8.77
C VAL A 110 -4.01 10.06 -9.32
N VAL A 111 -3.70 9.02 -8.55
CA VAL A 111 -2.75 7.98 -8.96
C VAL A 111 -3.32 7.15 -10.09
N ILE A 112 -4.57 6.69 -10.02
CA ILE A 112 -5.19 5.88 -11.09
C ILE A 112 -5.25 6.68 -12.39
N VAL A 113 -5.69 7.94 -12.34
CA VAL A 113 -5.72 8.82 -13.51
C VAL A 113 -4.31 9.03 -14.05
N PHE A 114 -3.34 9.28 -13.18
CA PHE A 114 -1.93 9.39 -13.56
C PHE A 114 -1.41 8.11 -14.21
N MET A 115 -1.77 6.92 -13.71
CA MET A 115 -1.40 5.63 -14.31
C MET A 115 -2.05 5.40 -15.68
N ILE A 116 -3.30 5.84 -15.88
CA ILE A 116 -4.03 5.68 -17.15
C ILE A 116 -3.54 6.67 -18.21
N CYS A 117 -3.24 7.91 -17.80
CA CYS A 117 -2.83 8.99 -18.70
C CYS A 117 -1.36 8.90 -19.16
N ILE A 118 -0.60 7.95 -18.62
CA ILE A 118 0.84 7.80 -18.85
C ILE A 118 1.07 6.58 -19.75
N ASP A 119 1.50 6.84 -20.98
CA ASP A 119 1.66 5.84 -22.05
C ASP A 119 2.63 4.72 -21.63
N PRO A 120 2.23 3.44 -21.58
CA PRO A 120 3.07 2.34 -21.09
C PRO A 120 4.39 2.15 -21.86
N GLY A 121 4.52 2.72 -23.07
CA GLY A 121 5.72 2.59 -23.90
C GLY A 121 6.98 3.30 -23.38
N ASP A 122 6.84 4.40 -22.62
CA ASP A 122 7.98 5.25 -22.23
C ASP A 122 8.20 5.34 -20.70
N THR A 123 7.33 4.72 -19.90
CA THR A 123 6.99 5.25 -18.57
C THR A 123 7.49 4.45 -17.38
N ILE A 124 8.02 3.24 -17.59
CA ILE A 124 8.85 2.57 -16.58
C ILE A 124 10.10 3.43 -16.27
N SER A 125 10.54 4.27 -17.22
CA SER A 125 11.69 5.15 -17.03
C SER A 125 11.41 6.38 -16.17
N LEU A 126 10.14 6.78 -16.00
CA LEU A 126 9.79 8.06 -15.40
C LEU A 126 9.96 8.04 -13.88
N PRO A 127 10.85 8.88 -13.36
CA PRO A 127 11.34 8.72 -12.00
C PRO A 127 10.24 9.16 -10.97
N TRP A 128 9.30 10.01 -11.37
CA TRP A 128 8.12 10.40 -10.57
C TRP A 128 7.05 9.30 -10.42
N PHE A 129 6.88 8.41 -11.42
CA PHE A 129 5.95 7.29 -11.32
C PHE A 129 6.38 6.31 -10.22
N ARG A 130 7.70 6.10 -10.09
CA ARG A 130 8.29 5.31 -9.01
C ARG A 130 8.05 5.95 -7.66
N PHE A 131 8.28 7.26 -7.55
CA PHE A 131 7.96 8.02 -6.35
C PHE A 131 6.48 7.88 -5.99
N ALA A 132 5.58 7.93 -6.98
CA ALA A 132 4.16 7.69 -6.74
C ALA A 132 3.93 6.29 -6.17
N LEU A 133 4.45 5.20 -6.77
CA LEU A 133 4.31 3.83 -6.24
C LEU A 133 4.77 3.68 -4.78
N TYR A 134 5.83 4.40 -4.41
CA TYR A 134 6.39 4.43 -3.06
C TYR A 134 5.53 5.20 -2.06
N PHE A 135 4.85 6.27 -2.49
CA PHE A 135 4.06 7.13 -1.61
C PHE A 135 2.55 6.84 -1.67
N VAL A 136 2.08 6.17 -2.72
CA VAL A 136 0.69 5.72 -2.92
C VAL A 136 0.15 4.93 -1.74
N PRO A 137 0.91 4.02 -1.10
CA PRO A 137 0.44 3.29 0.06
C PRO A 137 0.26 4.18 1.30
N LEU A 138 0.99 5.29 1.43
CA LEU A 138 1.04 6.07 2.68
C LEU A 138 -0.31 6.62 3.13
N PRO A 139 -1.15 7.24 2.26
CA PRO A 139 -2.50 7.65 2.66
C PRO A 139 -3.38 6.47 3.11
N PHE A 140 -3.22 5.29 2.49
CA PHE A 140 -3.94 4.09 2.90
C PHE A 140 -3.44 3.55 4.23
N VAL A 141 -2.12 3.54 4.45
CA VAL A 141 -1.51 3.17 5.73
C VAL A 141 -2.00 4.11 6.84
N ALA A 142 -1.97 5.43 6.62
CA ALA A 142 -2.41 6.43 7.59
C ALA A 142 -3.90 6.29 7.94
N THR A 143 -4.75 6.17 6.92
CA THR A 143 -6.19 5.94 7.12
C THR A 143 -6.44 4.65 7.90
N TYR A 144 -5.68 3.60 7.59
CA TYR A 144 -5.84 2.32 8.24
C TYR A 144 -5.35 2.32 9.70
N ILE A 145 -4.25 3.03 10.01
CA ILE A 145 -3.79 3.26 11.39
C ILE A 145 -4.88 3.99 12.18
N GLU A 146 -5.48 5.05 11.61
CA GLU A 146 -6.58 5.78 12.25
C GLU A 146 -7.75 4.85 12.59
N LEU A 147 -8.12 3.93 11.69
CA LEU A 147 -9.16 2.94 11.94
C LEU A 147 -8.83 1.96 13.05
N VAL A 148 -7.58 1.50 13.11
CA VAL A 148 -7.12 0.65 14.21
C VAL A 148 -7.20 1.43 15.52
N VAL A 149 -6.73 2.67 15.55
CA VAL A 149 -6.78 3.52 16.75
C VAL A 149 -8.23 3.72 17.19
N GLN A 150 -9.15 4.06 16.29
CA GLN A 150 -10.58 4.23 16.61
C GLN A 150 -11.26 2.94 17.08
N ALA A 151 -10.85 1.78 16.56
CA ALA A 151 -11.39 0.50 16.99
C ALA A 151 -10.92 0.09 18.40
N TRP A 152 -9.74 0.57 18.81
CA TRP A 152 -9.10 0.23 20.09
C TRP A 152 -9.27 1.30 21.16
N THR A 153 -9.56 2.55 20.79
CA THR A 153 -9.98 3.57 21.75
C THR A 153 -11.44 3.33 22.10
N PRO A 154 -11.77 2.95 23.35
CA PRO A 154 -13.17 2.89 23.76
C PRO A 154 -13.76 4.27 23.53
N LYS A 155 -14.91 4.34 22.84
CA LYS A 155 -15.69 5.59 22.80
C LYS A 155 -15.90 5.97 24.26
N LEU A 156 -15.25 7.05 24.70
CA LEU A 156 -15.63 7.72 25.94
C LEU A 156 -17.11 8.00 25.74
N VAL A 157 -17.94 7.25 26.47
CA VAL A 157 -19.38 7.33 26.40
C VAL A 157 -19.70 8.80 26.62
N ASN A 158 -20.35 9.43 25.64
CA ASN A 158 -20.92 10.76 25.85
C ASN A 158 -21.96 10.58 26.96
N GLU A 159 -21.59 10.91 28.19
CA GLU A 159 -22.45 10.88 29.40
C GLU A 159 -23.64 11.86 29.32
N ASN A 160 -23.84 12.52 28.17
CA ASN A 160 -24.90 13.49 27.94
C ASN A 160 -26.22 12.88 27.40
N THR A 161 -26.44 11.57 27.52
CA THR A 161 -27.81 11.05 27.43
C THR A 161 -28.54 11.38 28.73
N PRO A 162 -29.51 12.33 28.75
CA PRO A 162 -30.30 12.56 29.94
C PRO A 162 -31.07 11.27 30.26
N CYS A 163 -30.89 10.77 31.49
CA CYS A 163 -31.72 9.70 32.04
C CYS A 163 -33.19 10.13 31.94
N ALA A 164 -33.97 9.41 31.14
CA ALA A 164 -35.42 9.48 31.14
C ALA A 164 -35.99 8.47 32.14
#